data_AF-A0A0F9FKQ3-F1
#
_entry.id   AF-A0A0F9FKQ3-F1
#
_cell.length_a   1.000
_cell.length_b   1.000
_cell.length_c   1.000
_cell.angle_alpha   90.00
_cell.angle_beta   90.00
_cell.angle_gamma   90.00
#
_symmetry.space_group_name_H-M   'P 1'
#
loop_
_entity.id
_entity.type
_entity.pdbx_description
1 polymer ?
#
loop_
_entity_poly.entity_id
_entity_poly.type
_entity_poly.pdbx_seq_one_letter_code
_entity_poly.pdbx_strand_id
1 'polypeptide(L)' 'NMAKNRISTQLKLSESEGEYVEKTFTTDDSVQLFHLRYCRERDLNLYFYDNRLNTVCKIVTEALEQRRAK' A
#
# COMPACT_ATOMS: atom_id res chain seq x y z
N ASN A 1 -8.78 3.18 -7.03
CA ASN A 1 -7.39 3.57 -6.76
C ASN A 1 -6.47 2.46 -7.26
N MET A 2 -5.44 2.77 -8.07
CA MET A 2 -4.66 1.74 -8.77
C MET A 2 -3.84 0.86 -7.80
N ALA A 3 -3.26 1.46 -6.76
CA ALA A 3 -2.52 0.73 -5.73
C ALA A 3 -3.42 -0.30 -5.03
N LYS A 4 -4.62 0.13 -4.59
CA LYS A 4 -5.62 -0.74 -3.95
C LYS A 4 -5.92 -1.99 -4.77
N ASN A 5 -6.28 -1.83 -6.04
CA ASN A 5 -6.64 -2.95 -6.91
C ASN A 5 -5.46 -3.91 -7.12
N ARG A 6 -4.24 -3.38 -7.27
CA ARG A 6 -3.02 -4.19 -7.42
C ARG A 6 -2.68 -4.97 -6.14
N ILE A 7 -2.84 -4.36 -4.97
CA ILE A 7 -2.63 -5.03 -3.68
C ILE A 7 -3.60 -6.21 -3.53
N SER A 8 -4.91 -5.98 -3.75
CA SER A 8 -5.93 -7.02 -3.60
C SER A 8 -5.83 -8.15 -4.65
N THR A 9 -5.15 -7.93 -5.77
CA THR A 9 -4.95 -8.95 -6.81
C THR A 9 -3.65 -9.74 -6.64
N GLN A 10 -2.59 -9.11 -6.12
CA GLN A 10 -1.29 -9.77 -5.93
C GLN A 10 -1.15 -10.47 -4.58
N LEU A 11 -1.95 -10.08 -3.59
CA LEU A 11 -1.92 -10.67 -2.25
C LEU A 11 -3.21 -11.43 -1.95
N LYS A 12 -3.07 -12.63 -1.39
CA LYS A 12 -4.19 -13.30 -0.71
C LYS A 12 -4.34 -12.68 0.69
N LEU A 13 -5.19 -11.67 0.77
CA LEU A 13 -5.46 -10.93 2.00
C LEU A 13 -6.37 -11.74 2.93
N SER A 14 -6.13 -11.65 4.25
CA SER A 14 -7.16 -11.93 5.24
C SER A 14 -8.29 -10.90 5.15
N GLU A 15 -9.41 -11.17 5.84
CA GLU A 15 -10.52 -10.22 5.92
C GLU A 15 -10.07 -8.87 6.52
N SER A 16 -9.31 -8.90 7.62
CA SER A 16 -8.79 -7.70 8.27
C SER A 16 -7.77 -6.94 7.44
N GLU A 17 -6.90 -7.64 6.70
CA GLU A 17 -5.98 -7.02 5.74
C GLU A 17 -6.75 -6.39 4.57
N GLY A 18 -7.80 -7.05 4.08
CA GLY A 18 -8.69 -6.54 3.04
C GLY A 18 -9.40 -5.25 3.45
N GLU A 19 -10.01 -5.24 4.63
CA GLU A 19 -10.60 -4.02 5.19
C GLU A 19 -9.59 -2.89 5.37
N TYR A 20 -8.39 -3.22 5.88
CA TYR A 20 -7.34 -2.24 6.06
C TYR A 20 -6.92 -1.62 4.72
N VAL A 21 -6.78 -2.43 3.67
CA VAL A 21 -6.48 -1.96 2.30
C VAL A 21 -7.58 -1.06 1.77
N GLU A 22 -8.84 -1.46 1.95
CA GLU A 22 -10.01 -0.68 1.51
C GLU A 22 -10.11 0.68 2.20
N LYS A 23 -9.76 0.76 3.48
CA LYS A 23 -9.77 2.00 4.26
C LYS A 23 -8.55 2.88 3.98
N THR A 24 -7.38 2.27 3.78
CA THR A 24 -6.08 2.98 3.73
C THR A 24 -5.74 3.49 2.33
N PHE A 25 -6.09 2.78 1.26
CA PHE A 25 -5.71 3.15 -0.12
C PHE A 25 -6.88 3.81 -0.88
N THR A 26 -7.61 4.71 -0.20
CA THR A 26 -8.78 5.41 -0.75
C THR A 26 -8.41 6.63 -1.59
N THR A 27 -7.48 7.47 -1.11
CA THR A 27 -7.10 8.73 -1.74
C THR A 27 -5.62 8.76 -2.11
N ASP A 28 -5.22 9.84 -2.77
CA ASP A 28 -3.84 10.06 -3.18
C ASP A 28 -2.95 10.37 -1.96
N ASP A 29 -3.46 11.21 -1.07
CA ASP A 29 -2.81 11.57 0.19
C ASP A 29 -2.66 10.35 1.10
N SER A 30 -3.66 9.46 1.15
CA SER A 30 -3.58 8.27 2.00
C SER A 30 -2.55 7.26 1.48
N VAL A 31 -2.39 7.15 0.15
CA VAL A 31 -1.32 6.36 -0.49
C VAL A 31 0.05 6.98 -0.18
N GLN A 32 0.20 8.31 -0.27
CA GLN A 32 1.45 8.99 0.07
C GLN A 32 1.81 8.84 1.55
N LEU A 33 0.81 8.96 2.44
CA LEU A 33 1.01 8.80 3.88
C LEU A 33 1.44 7.37 4.22
N PHE A 34 0.81 6.36 3.61
CA PHE A 34 1.24 4.96 3.77
C PHE A 34 2.69 4.79 3.32
N HIS A 35 3.05 5.34 2.15
CA HIS A 35 4.40 5.26 1.61
C HIS A 35 5.43 5.91 2.55
N LEU A 36 5.15 7.11 3.04
CA LEU A 36 6.04 7.83 3.94
C LEU A 36 6.30 7.00 5.20
N ARG A 37 5.25 6.63 5.92
CA ARG A 37 5.38 5.96 7.22
C ARG A 37 6.00 4.57 7.10
N TYR A 38 5.42 3.72 6.27
CA TYR A 38 5.74 2.29 6.34
C TYR A 38 6.82 1.86 5.34
N CYS A 39 7.01 2.61 4.24
CA CYS A 39 8.00 2.27 3.22
C CYS A 39 9.30 3.08 3.34
N ARG A 40 9.22 4.34 3.78
CA ARG A 40 10.40 5.19 3.96
C ARG A 40 10.88 5.24 5.40
N GLU A 41 10.01 5.61 6.33
CA GLU A 41 10.34 5.78 7.76
C GLU A 41 10.43 4.44 8.49
N ARG A 42 9.91 3.37 7.88
CA ARG A 42 9.89 2.00 8.40
C ARG A 42 9.17 1.91 9.75
N ASP A 43 8.12 2.70 9.91
CA ASP A 43 7.16 2.54 11.00
C ASP A 43 6.60 1.11 11.02
N LEU A 44 6.23 0.65 12.21
CA LEU A 44 5.56 -0.64 12.36
C LEU A 44 4.13 -0.57 11.79
N ASN A 45 3.83 -1.46 10.85
CA ASN A 45 2.47 -1.65 10.34
C ASN A 45 1.83 -2.89 11.00
N LEU A 46 0.62 -2.72 11.54
CA LEU A 46 -0.07 -3.80 12.27
C LEU A 46 -0.64 -4.90 11.37
N TYR A 47 -0.76 -4.66 10.06
CA TYR A 47 -1.39 -5.57 9.11
C TYR A 47 -0.37 -6.21 8.17
N PHE A 48 0.68 -5.48 7.78
CA PHE A 48 1.68 -5.96 6.85
C PHE A 48 3.08 -5.96 7.47
N TYR A 49 3.77 -7.09 7.38
CA TYR A 49 5.14 -7.27 7.86
C TYR A 49 5.98 -8.01 6.82
N ASP A 50 7.30 -7.90 6.96
CA ASP A 50 8.31 -8.58 6.15
C ASP A 50 8.03 -8.50 4.64
N ASN A 51 8.03 -9.66 3.96
CA ASN A 51 7.84 -9.76 2.53
C ASN A 51 6.49 -9.20 2.07
N ARG A 52 5.46 -9.27 2.92
CA ARG A 52 4.14 -8.73 2.59
C ARG A 52 4.18 -7.21 2.59
N LEU A 53 4.80 -6.59 3.59
CA LEU A 53 5.01 -5.13 3.61
C LEU A 53 5.86 -4.67 2.42
N ASN A 54 6.95 -5.40 2.11
CA ASN A 54 7.80 -5.09 0.96
C ASN A 54 7.02 -5.12 -0.36
N THR A 55 6.13 -6.11 -0.54
CA THR A 55 5.27 -6.20 -1.72
C THR A 55 4.32 -5.02 -1.83
N VAL A 56 3.66 -4.64 -0.73
CA VAL A 56 2.78 -3.47 -0.70
C VAL A 56 3.56 -2.19 -1.01
N CYS A 57 4.74 -2.01 -0.41
CA CYS A 57 5.60 -0.86 -0.65
C CYS A 57 6.05 -0.74 -2.10
N LYS A 58 6.37 -1.85 -2.76
CA LYS A 58 6.67 -1.87 -4.20
C LYS A 58 5.48 -1.37 -5.02
N ILE A 59 4.29 -1.91 -4.78
CA ILE A 59 3.06 -1.52 -5.51
C ILE A 59 2.74 -0.03 -5.30
N VAL A 60 2.88 0.45 -4.07
CA VAL A 60 2.64 1.85 -3.71
C VAL A 60 3.65 2.77 -4.41
N THR A 61 4.93 2.40 -4.42
CA THR A 61 5.99 3.17 -5.09
C THR A 61 5.71 3.29 -6.59
N GLU A 62 5.41 2.17 -7.26
CA GLU A 62 5.07 2.16 -8.69
C GLU A 62 3.84 3.03 -9.00
N ALA A 63 2.81 2.98 -8.14
CA ALA A 63 1.61 3.79 -8.32
C ALA A 63 1.89 5.30 -8.19
N LEU A 64 2.80 5.69 -7.30
CA LEU A 64 3.22 7.08 -7.13
C LEU A 64 4.10 7.56 -8.30
N GLU A 65 5.01 6.72 -8.80
CA GLU A 65 5.85 7.02 -9.95
C GLU A 65 5.04 7.22 -11.22
N GLN A 66 4.08 6.33 -11.51
CA GLN A 66 3.20 6.45 -12.68
C GLN A 66 2.36 7.72 -12.68
N ARG A 67 2.05 8.28 -11.49
CA ARG A 67 1.34 9.55 -11.38
C ARG A 67 2.23 10.74 -11.67
N ARG A 68 3.49 10.72 -11.22
CA ARG A 68 4.46 11.78 -11.49
C ARG A 68 4.85 11.86 -12.98
N ALA A 69 4.72 10.74 -13.69
CA ALA A 69 4.98 10.65 -15.12
C ALA A 69 3.79 11.09 -16.00
N LYS A 70 2.64 11.43 -15.41
CA LYS A 70 1.48 12.00 -16.09
C LYS A 70 1.43 13.52 -15.87
#